data_AF-A0A1I3VVL4-F1
#
_entry.id   AF-A0A1I3VVL4-F1
#
_cell.length_a   1.000
_cell.length_b   1.000
_cell.length_c   1.000
_cell.angle_alpha   90.00
_cell.angle_beta   90.00
_cell.angle_gamma   90.00
#
_symmetry.space_group_name_H-M   'P 1'
#
loop_
_entity.id
_entity.type
_entity.pdbx_description
1 polymer ?
#
loop_
_entity_poly.entity_id
_entity_poly.type
_entity_poly.pdbx_seq_one_letter_code
_entity_poly.pdbx_strand_id
1 'polypeptide(L)'
;MVYGFSGPAGYDALIEALRTALTAAREGDMLREEEMTEQIRDASYEMEPRQAGYLVRSACGAIDAAMRAFDRENGFALAEQAIENVKDILWRSQAMPSAM
;
A
#
# COMPACT_ATOMS: atom_id res chain seq x y z
N MET A 1 -16.16 -0.87 3.66
CA MET A 1 -16.11 -1.55 2.34
C MET A 1 -15.06 -2.64 2.46
N VAL A 2 -15.32 -3.85 1.95
CA VAL A 2 -14.29 -4.91 1.90
C VAL A 2 -13.52 -4.72 0.59
N TYR A 3 -12.24 -4.36 0.67
CA TYR A 3 -11.42 -4.18 -0.53
C TYR A 3 -10.97 -5.54 -1.08
N GLY A 4 -11.58 -5.97 -2.18
CA GLY A 4 -11.08 -7.10 -2.97
C GLY A 4 -10.13 -6.60 -4.05
N PHE A 5 -8.83 -6.50 -3.78
CA PHE A 5 -7.82 -6.02 -4.75
C PHE A 5 -7.35 -7.13 -5.70
N SER A 6 -8.28 -7.83 -6.36
CA SER A 6 -7.96 -8.89 -7.32
C SER A 6 -7.99 -8.37 -8.76
N GLY A 7 -6.92 -8.60 -9.51
CA GLY A 7 -6.79 -8.25 -10.93
C GLY A 7 -6.33 -6.79 -11.20
N PRO A 8 -6.14 -6.41 -12.48
CA PRO A 8 -5.54 -5.13 -12.88
C PRO A 8 -6.24 -3.90 -12.30
N ALA A 9 -7.57 -3.86 -12.39
CA ALA A 9 -8.37 -2.77 -11.82
C ALA A 9 -8.35 -2.75 -10.27
N GLY A 10 -8.16 -3.91 -9.64
CA GLY A 10 -7.96 -4.03 -8.20
C GLY A 10 -6.60 -3.50 -7.74
N TYR A 11 -5.56 -3.66 -8.56
CA TYR A 11 -4.23 -3.15 -8.25
C TYR A 11 -4.15 -1.63 -8.34
N ASP A 12 -4.77 -1.01 -9.33
CA ASP A 12 -4.85 0.46 -9.39
C ASP A 12 -5.64 1.02 -8.19
N ALA A 13 -6.75 0.37 -7.82
CA ALA A 13 -7.53 0.74 -6.63
C ALA A 13 -6.71 0.62 -5.32
N LEU A 14 -5.86 -0.40 -5.22
CA LEU A 14 -4.96 -0.59 -4.07
C LEU A 14 -3.91 0.53 -3.98
N ILE A 15 -3.29 0.89 -5.10
CA ILE A 15 -2.30 1.98 -5.13
C ILE A 15 -2.96 3.31 -4.74
N GLU A 16 -4.17 3.59 -5.25
CA GLU A 16 -4.91 4.79 -4.86
C GLU A 16 -5.35 4.76 -3.38
N ALA A 17 -5.71 3.60 -2.84
CA ALA A 17 -6.00 3.45 -1.42
C ALA A 17 -4.78 3.75 -0.54
N LEU A 18 -3.60 3.22 -0.91
CA LEU A 18 -2.33 3.51 -0.21
C LEU A 18 -1.96 5.00 -0.30
N ARG A 19 -2.15 5.64 -1.45
CA ARG A 19 -1.91 7.08 -1.62
C ARG A 19 -2.88 7.93 -0.81
N THR A 20 -4.13 7.50 -0.69
CA THR A 20 -5.14 8.16 0.15
C THR A 20 -4.76 8.04 1.63
N ALA A 21 -4.31 6.87 2.07
CA ALA A 21 -3.78 6.66 3.43
C ALA A 21 -2.58 7.57 3.72
N LEU A 22 -1.62 7.65 2.81
CA LEU A 22 -0.49 8.57 2.92
C LEU A 22 -0.92 10.05 2.96
N THR A 23 -1.96 10.41 2.22
CA THR A 23 -2.50 11.78 2.24
C THR A 23 -3.11 12.11 3.59
N ALA A 24 -3.92 11.21 4.17
CA ALA A 24 -4.45 11.39 5.53
C ALA A 24 -3.32 11.50 6.57
N ALA A 25 -2.25 10.71 6.41
CA ALA A 25 -1.06 10.83 7.24
C ALA A 25 -0.41 12.23 7.12
N ARG A 26 -0.26 12.75 5.90
CA ARG A 26 0.26 14.11 5.66
C ARG A 26 -0.61 15.20 6.27
N GLU A 27 -1.92 15.01 6.26
CA GLU A 27 -2.90 15.91 6.88
C GLU A 27 -2.91 15.81 8.42
N GLY A 28 -2.23 14.81 8.99
CA GLY A 28 -2.19 14.57 10.43
C GLY A 28 -3.42 13.82 10.96
N ASP A 29 -4.27 13.29 10.08
CA ASP A 29 -5.48 12.56 10.44
C ASP A 29 -5.16 11.10 10.79
N MET A 30 -4.70 10.90 12.03
CA MET A 30 -4.28 9.59 12.55
C MET A 30 -5.39 8.54 12.50
N LEU A 31 -6.62 8.91 12.85
CA LEU A 31 -7.73 7.95 12.92
C LEU A 31 -8.07 7.42 11.54
N ARG A 32 -8.13 8.32 10.56
CA ARG A 32 -8.44 7.95 9.18
C ARG A 32 -7.30 7.19 8.52
N GLU A 33 -6.05 7.56 8.81
CA GLU A 33 -4.87 6.81 8.38
C GLU A 33 -4.90 5.37 8.91
N GLU A 34 -5.10 5.19 10.22
CA GLU A 34 -5.15 3.87 10.87
C GLU A 34 -6.27 2.99 10.33
N GLU A 35 -7.48 3.55 10.18
CA GLU A 35 -8.61 2.82 9.59
C GLU A 35 -8.31 2.35 8.16
N MET A 36 -7.71 3.22 7.33
CA MET A 36 -7.37 2.87 5.96
C MET A 36 -6.25 1.82 5.90
N THR A 37 -5.18 1.97 6.69
CA THR A 37 -4.05 1.03 6.68
C THR A 37 -4.44 -0.34 7.26
N GLU A 38 -5.36 -0.41 8.22
CA GLU A 38 -5.96 -1.66 8.71
C GLU A 38 -6.76 -2.38 7.60
N GLN A 39 -7.67 -1.67 6.93
CA GLN A 39 -8.47 -2.25 5.85
C GLN A 39 -7.60 -2.76 4.68
N ILE A 40 -6.54 -2.03 4.34
CA ILE A 40 -5.59 -2.44 3.30
C ILE A 40 -4.78 -3.67 3.75
N ARG A 41 -4.36 -3.74 5.02
CA ARG A 41 -3.65 -4.90 5.58
C ARG A 41 -4.51 -6.16 5.53
N ASP A 42 -5.77 -6.06 5.90
CA ASP A 42 -6.70 -7.19 5.87
C ASP A 42 -6.85 -7.74 4.45
N ALA A 43 -7.08 -6.86 3.47
CA ALA A 43 -7.15 -7.23 2.06
C ALA A 43 -5.84 -7.87 1.54
N SER A 44 -4.70 -7.46 2.08
CA SER A 44 -3.38 -7.95 1.65
C SER A 44 -3.11 -9.43 1.97
N TYR A 45 -3.85 -10.04 2.90
CA TYR A 45 -3.68 -11.45 3.27
C TYR A 45 -4.20 -12.41 2.20
N GLU A 46 -5.17 -11.96 1.40
CA GLU A 46 -5.77 -12.73 0.31
C GLU A 46 -5.10 -12.47 -1.04
N MET A 47 -4.10 -11.58 -1.09
CA MET A 47 -3.42 -11.21 -2.33
C MET A 47 -2.46 -12.30 -2.81
N GLU A 48 -2.54 -12.60 -4.11
CA GLU A 48 -1.52 -13.34 -4.84
C GLU A 48 -0.92 -12.48 -5.97
N PRO A 49 0.41 -12.52 -6.18
CA PRO A 49 1.39 -13.33 -5.44
C PRO A 49 1.62 -12.86 -3.99
N ARG A 50 1.89 -13.77 -3.06
CA ARG A 50 2.18 -13.44 -1.63
C ARG A 50 3.21 -12.32 -1.41
N GLN A 51 4.18 -12.22 -2.30
CA GLN A 51 5.19 -11.15 -2.26
C GLN A 51 4.56 -9.76 -2.39
N ALA A 52 3.52 -9.61 -3.23
CA ALA A 52 2.78 -8.36 -3.34
C ALA A 52 2.07 -8.02 -2.03
N GLY A 53 1.40 -9.01 -1.40
CA GLY A 53 0.78 -8.81 -0.09
C GLY A 53 1.77 -8.39 0.99
N TYR A 54 2.99 -8.95 1.00
CA TYR A 54 4.05 -8.51 1.91
C TYR A 54 4.46 -7.05 1.69
N LEU A 55 4.67 -6.64 0.43
CA LEU A 55 5.05 -5.27 0.09
C LEU A 55 3.94 -4.27 0.45
N VAL A 56 2.67 -4.64 0.29
CA VAL A 56 1.52 -3.84 0.74
C VAL A 56 1.57 -3.60 2.25
N ARG A 57 1.78 -4.66 3.05
CA ARG A 57 1.91 -4.51 4.52
C ARG A 57 3.11 -3.66 4.91
N SER A 58 4.22 -3.80 4.17
CA SER A 58 5.40 -2.94 4.34
C SER A 58 5.09 -1.48 4.03
N ALA A 59 4.32 -1.19 2.98
CA ALA A 59 3.91 0.16 2.64
C ALA A 59 3.00 0.77 3.72
N CYS A 60 2.02 0.01 4.23
CA CYS A 60 1.23 0.44 5.38
C CYS A 60 2.14 0.75 6.58
N GLY A 61 3.06 -0.14 6.95
CA GLY A 61 3.99 0.11 8.06
C GLY A 61 4.86 1.36 7.88
N ALA A 62 5.23 1.70 6.64
CA ALA A 62 5.96 2.93 6.34
C ALA A 62 5.09 4.19 6.53
N ILE A 63 3.80 4.13 6.19
CA ILE A 63 2.84 5.21 6.43
C ILE A 63 2.67 5.45 7.93
N ASP A 64 2.38 4.40 8.71
CA ASP A 64 2.27 4.46 10.17
C ASP A 64 3.55 5.05 10.81
N ALA A 65 4.72 4.65 10.31
CA ALA A 65 6.00 5.11 10.84
C ALA A 65 6.27 6.58 10.51
N ALA A 66 5.87 7.05 9.32
CA ALA A 66 6.04 8.44 8.90
C ALA A 66 5.33 9.42 9.84
N MET A 67 4.16 9.04 10.35
CA MET A 67 3.39 9.83 11.33
C MET A 67 4.15 10.05 12.64
N ARG A 68 4.93 9.06 13.05
CA ARG A 68 5.65 9.00 14.33
C ARG A 68 7.13 9.40 14.20
N ALA A 69 7.61 9.60 12.97
CA ALA A 69 8.98 9.94 12.69
C ALA A 69 9.33 11.34 13.21
N PHE A 70 10.55 11.48 13.74
CA PHE A 70 11.12 12.77 14.09
C PHE A 70 11.31 13.64 12.84
N ASP A 71 11.82 13.04 11.77
CA ASP A 71 11.87 13.63 10.43
C ASP A 71 10.69 13.09 9.60
N ARG A 72 9.58 13.84 9.63
CA ARG A 72 8.36 13.47 8.91
C ARG A 72 8.51 13.55 7.40
N GLU A 73 9.31 14.49 6.89
CA GLU A 73 9.50 14.66 5.46
C GLU A 73 10.19 13.41 4.88
N ASN A 74 11.29 13.00 5.52
CA ASN A 74 11.97 11.75 5.15
C ASN A 74 11.08 10.52 5.37
N GLY A 75 10.28 10.50 6.45
CA GLY A 75 9.30 9.44 6.71
C GLY A 75 8.29 9.29 5.56
N PHE A 76 7.73 10.40 5.07
CA PHE A 76 6.79 10.38 3.95
C PHE A 76 7.46 10.00 2.63
N ALA A 77 8.70 10.43 2.37
CA ALA A 77 9.45 10.01 1.19
C ALA A 77 9.69 8.48 1.17
N LEU A 78 9.99 7.88 2.33
CA LEU A 78 10.12 6.42 2.45
C LEU A 78 8.79 5.70 2.23
N ALA A 79 7.68 6.25 2.73
CA ALA A 79 6.35 5.72 2.48
C ALA A 79 5.97 5.78 0.99
N GLU A 80 6.26 6.89 0.30
CA GLU A 80 6.06 6.99 -1.15
C GLU A 80 6.87 5.95 -1.92
N GLN A 81 8.15 5.77 -1.57
CA GLN A 81 8.98 4.76 -2.21
C GLN A 81 8.45 3.34 -1.97
N ALA A 82 7.90 3.05 -0.78
CA ALA A 82 7.27 1.77 -0.49
C ALA A 82 6.04 1.53 -1.37
N ILE A 83 5.22 2.56 -1.62
CA ILE A 83 4.05 2.48 -2.52
C ILE A 83 4.50 2.22 -3.97
N GLU A 84 5.53 2.92 -4.46
CA GLU A 84 6.02 2.67 -5.82
C GLU A 84 6.62 1.25 -5.96
N ASN A 85 7.26 0.70 -4.91
CA ASN A 85 7.70 -0.70 -4.93
C ASN A 85 6.52 -1.69 -5.04
N VAL A 86 5.38 -1.39 -4.39
CA VAL A 86 4.14 -2.18 -4.53
C VAL A 86 3.64 -2.11 -5.98
N LYS A 87 3.59 -0.91 -6.56
CA LYS A 87 3.16 -0.74 -7.95
C LYS A 87 4.07 -1.49 -8.93
N ASP A 88 5.38 -1.41 -8.74
CA ASP A 88 6.36 -2.10 -9.57
C ASP A 88 6.17 -3.63 -9.52
N ILE A 89 5.97 -4.22 -8.34
CA ILE A 89 5.76 -5.67 -8.23
C ILE A 89 4.44 -6.10 -8.88
N LEU A 90 3.38 -5.30 -8.73
CA LEU A 90 2.05 -5.58 -9.31
C LEU A 90 2.04 -5.43 -10.83
N TRP A 91 2.82 -4.51 -11.39
CA TRP A 91 2.99 -4.41 -12.85
C TRP A 91 3.85 -5.55 -13.39
N ARG A 92 4.92 -5.93 -12.70
CA ARG A 92 5.76 -7.07 -13.11
C ARG A 92 4.99 -8.39 -13.07
N SER A 93 4.12 -8.60 -12.09
CA SER A 93 3.28 -9.81 -12.02
C SER A 93 2.26 -9.88 -13.15
N GLN A 94 1.79 -8.74 -13.66
CA GLN A 94 0.89 -8.67 -14.82
C GLN A 94 1.62 -8.90 -16.15
N ALA A 95 2.88 -8.45 -16.26
CA ALA A 95 3.68 -8.55 -17.47
C ALA A 95 4.27 -9.95 -17.71
N MET A 96 4.19 -10.87 -16.76
CA MET A 96 4.55 -12.28 -16.93
C MET A 96 3.30 -13.11 -17.28
N PRO A 97 2.96 -13.31 -18.57
CA PRO A 97 2.03 -14.37 -18.94
C PRO A 97 2.66 -15.71 -18.54
N SER A 98 1.84 -16.61 -17.97
CA SER A 98 2.22 -18.00 -17.72
C SER A 98 2.96 -18.57 -18.93
N ALA A 99 4.24 -18.88 -18.76
CA ALA A 99 4.88 -19.87 -19.61
C ALA A 99 4.17 -21.19 -19.30
N MET A 100 3.22 -21.55 -20.17
CA MET A 100 2.70 -22.91 -20.31
C MET A 100 3.82 -23.89 -20.64
#